data_AF-A0A7R9B9S4-F1
#
_entry.id   AF-A0A7R9B9S4-F1
#
_cell.length_a   1.000
_cell.length_b   1.000
_cell.length_c   1.000
_cell.angle_alpha   90.00
_cell.angle_beta   90.00
_cell.angle_gamma   90.00
#
_symmetry.space_group_name_H-M   'P 1'
#
loop_
_entity.id
_entity.type
_entity.pdbx_description
1 polymer ?
#
loop_
_entity_poly.entity_id
_entity_poly.type
_entity_poly.pdbx_seq_one_letter_code
_entity_poly.pdbx_strand_id
1 'polypeptide(L)'
;MVHARCTNIITKENMFAQITVRFHTQQVLAIYDRFGRLMHGSEILAKDVLEYVVFEKHLSNQYGTWRLHEKIIPDWMPPPEPSLKTFRLAETNNQ
;
A
#
# COMPACT_ATOMS: atom_id res chain seq x y z
N MET A 1 10.16 -11.98 -6.34
CA MET A 1 10.47 -11.82 -4.90
C MET A 1 11.68 -10.92 -4.77
N VAL A 2 11.66 -9.90 -3.91
CA VAL A 2 12.76 -8.94 -3.75
C VAL A 2 13.62 -9.30 -2.54
N HIS A 3 12.97 -9.56 -1.41
CA HIS A 3 13.63 -9.84 -0.14
C HIS A 3 12.74 -10.72 0.73
N ALA A 4 13.35 -11.57 1.55
CA ALA A 4 12.66 -12.34 2.57
C ALA A 4 13.42 -12.17 3.90
N ARG A 5 12.70 -11.88 4.98
CA ARG A 5 13.24 -11.71 6.32
C ARG A 5 12.41 -12.51 7.32
N CYS A 6 13.06 -13.01 8.37
CA CYS A 6 12.39 -13.66 9.49
C CYS A 6 12.78 -12.95 10.78
N THR A 7 11.80 -12.66 11.64
CA THR A 7 11.99 -11.99 12.92
C THR A 7 11.49 -12.88 14.05
N ASN A 8 12.26 -12.93 15.14
CA ASN A 8 11.88 -13.61 16.36
C ASN A 8 11.44 -12.56 17.38
N ILE A 9 10.22 -12.65 17.90
CA ILE A 9 9.74 -11.74 18.93
C ILE A 9 9.93 -12.41 20.29
N ILE A 10 10.96 -12.00 21.03
CA ILE A 10 11.23 -12.30 22.44
C ILE A 10 11.53 -13.78 22.74
N THR A 11 10.69 -14.72 22.32
CA THR A 11 10.89 -16.17 22.43
C THR A 11 10.96 -16.82 21.03
N LYS A 12 11.66 -17.96 20.91
CA LYS A 12 11.72 -18.72 19.64
C LYS A 12 10.38 -19.31 19.21
N GLU A 13 9.37 -19.20 20.06
CA GLU A 13 8.01 -19.72 19.84
C GLU A 13 7.14 -18.76 19.03
N ASN A 14 7.53 -17.49 18.86
CA ASN A 14 6.77 -16.52 18.06
C ASN A 14 7.66 -15.98 16.93
N MET A 15 7.69 -16.73 15.82
CA MET A 15 8.46 -16.39 14.62
C MET A 15 7.54 -15.84 13.54
N PHE A 16 7.90 -14.69 12.98
CA PHE A 16 7.19 -14.09 11.85
C PHE A 16 8.11 -14.08 10.63
N ALA A 17 7.59 -14.54 9.50
CA ALA A 17 8.24 -14.43 8.21
C ALA A 17 7.61 -13.30 7.43
N GLN A 18 8.43 -12.47 6.80
CA GLN A 18 8.00 -11.40 5.93
C GLN A 18 8.67 -11.51 4.57
N ILE A 19 7.87 -11.36 3.52
CA ILE A 19 8.35 -11.42 2.13
C ILE A 19 7.93 -10.14 1.44
N THR A 20 8.92 -9.44 0.88
CA THR A 20 8.69 -8.27 0.04
C THR A 20 8.67 -8.69 -1.43
N VAL A 21 7.58 -8.36 -2.12
CA VAL A 21 7.36 -8.66 -3.53
C VAL A 21 7.17 -7.36 -4.29
N ARG A 22 7.90 -7.20 -5.39
CA ARG A 22 7.68 -6.13 -6.36
C ARG A 22 6.62 -6.59 -7.35
N PHE A 23 5.50 -5.87 -7.39
CA PHE A 23 4.48 -6.00 -8.42
C PHE A 23 4.66 -4.90 -9.46
N HIS A 24 4.51 -5.28 -10.71
CA HIS A 24 4.41 -4.35 -11.84
C HIS A 24 3.20 -4.78 -12.66
N THR A 25 2.11 -4.03 -12.52
CA THR A 25 0.80 -4.40 -13.05
C THR A 25 0.10 -3.19 -13.61
N GLN A 26 -0.80 -3.40 -14.57
CA GLN A 26 -1.74 -2.38 -15.02
C GLN A 26 -3.03 -2.44 -14.20
N GLN A 27 -3.43 -1.31 -13.65
CA GLN A 27 -4.61 -1.20 -12.79
C GLN A 27 -5.48 -0.02 -13.22
N VAL A 28 -6.79 -0.16 -13.04
CA VAL A 28 -7.79 0.88 -13.27
C VAL A 28 -8.37 1.27 -11.92
N LEU A 29 -8.45 2.57 -11.63
CA LEU A 29 -8.99 3.11 -10.39
C LEU A 29 -9.94 4.27 -10.69
N ALA A 30 -11.17 4.19 -10.18
CA ALA A 30 -12.14 5.27 -10.22
C ALA A 30 -12.81 5.39 -8.84
N ILE A 31 -12.64 6.54 -8.18
CA ILE A 31 -13.20 6.80 -6.85
C ILE A 31 -14.39 7.75 -6.99
N TYR A 32 -15.54 7.33 -6.47
CA TYR A 32 -16.79 8.07 -6.50
C TYR A 32 -17.14 8.68 -5.15
N ASP A 33 -17.74 9.87 -5.17
CA ASP A 33 -18.35 10.50 -4.00
C ASP A 33 -19.69 9.81 -3.66
N ARG A 34 -20.25 10.09 -2.48
CA ARG A 34 -21.58 9.59 -2.05
C ARG A 34 -22.71 9.98 -3.00
N PHE A 35 -22.51 11.02 -3.82
CA PHE A 35 -23.45 11.47 -4.84
C PHE A 35 -23.17 10.90 -6.24
N GLY A 36 -22.26 9.92 -6.36
CA GLY A 36 -21.93 9.27 -7.64
C GLY A 36 -21.08 10.11 -8.60
N ARG A 37 -20.49 11.22 -8.14
CA ARG A 37 -19.58 12.04 -8.96
C ARG A 37 -18.16 11.50 -8.87
N LEU A 38 -17.45 11.42 -10.00
CA LEU A 38 -16.05 10.99 -10.05
C LEU A 38 -15.15 11.99 -9.30
N MET A 39 -14.38 11.51 -8.33
CA MET A 39 -13.45 12.32 -7.53
C MET A 39 -12.00 12.18 -7.97
N HIS A 40 -11.58 10.96 -8.33
CA HIS A 40 -10.20 10.66 -8.67
C HIS A 40 -10.12 9.44 -9.60
N GLY A 41 -9.12 9.45 -10.48
CA GLY A 41 -8.85 8.37 -11.41
C GLY A 41 -9.74 8.37 -12.67
N SER A 42 -9.86 7.21 -13.31
CA SER A 42 -10.61 6.99 -14.55
C SER A 42 -11.06 5.53 -14.63
N GLU A 43 -12.25 5.27 -15.17
CA GLU A 43 -12.78 3.90 -15.35
C GLU A 43 -12.23 3.17 -16.57
N ILE A 44 -11.62 3.91 -17.51
CA ILE A 44 -11.25 3.38 -18.83
C ILE A 44 -9.74 3.26 -18.93
N LEU A 45 -9.02 4.22 -18.34
CA LEU A 45 -7.57 4.29 -18.47
C LEU A 45 -6.89 3.44 -17.40
N ALA A 46 -6.29 2.34 -17.84
CA ALA A 46 -5.36 1.57 -17.03
C ALA A 46 -4.02 2.29 -16.92
N LYS A 47 -3.40 2.25 -15.74
CA LYS A 47 -2.10 2.85 -15.45
C LYS A 47 -1.14 1.81 -14.95
N ASP A 48 0.12 1.99 -15.32
CA ASP A 48 1.21 1.17 -14.81
C ASP A 48 1.46 1.51 -13.35
N VAL A 49 1.26 0.52 -12.47
CA VAL A 49 1.52 0.62 -11.04
C VAL A 49 2.73 -0.25 -10.72
N LEU A 50 3.73 0.38 -10.11
CA LEU A 50 4.87 -0.31 -9.51
C LEU A 50 4.75 -0.23 -8.00
N GLU A 51 4.70 -1.37 -7.32
CA GLU A 51 4.54 -1.40 -5.88
C GLU A 51 5.34 -2.51 -5.21
N TYR A 52 5.80 -2.22 -4.00
CA TYR A 52 6.53 -3.15 -3.16
C TYR A 52 5.64 -3.54 -1.99
N VAL A 53 5.08 -4.74 -2.07
CA VAL A 53 4.12 -5.25 -1.10
C VAL A 53 4.83 -6.21 -0.16
N VAL A 54 4.62 -6.03 1.14
CA VAL A 54 5.12 -6.90 2.19
C VAL A 54 4.00 -7.83 2.64
N PHE A 55 4.23 -9.13 2.49
CA PHE A 55 3.39 -10.16 3.10
C PHE A 55 4.02 -10.63 4.39
N GLU A 56 3.19 -10.95 5.37
CA GLU A 56 3.62 -11.56 6.63
C GLU A 56 2.90 -12.88 6.88
N LYS A 57 3.60 -13.82 7.51
CA LYS A 57 3.03 -15.04 8.06
C LYS A 57 3.61 -15.31 9.45
N HIS A 58 2.74 -15.59 10.41
CA HIS A 58 3.14 -16.17 11.69
C HIS A 58 3.50 -17.65 11.48
N LEU A 59 4.78 -17.98 11.55
CA LEU A 59 5.30 -19.33 11.25
C LEU A 59 4.98 -20.34 12.35
N SER A 60 4.95 -19.90 13.60
CA SER A 60 4.73 -20.78 14.74
C SER A 60 3.30 -21.29 14.84
N ASN A 61 2.35 -20.60 14.19
CA ASN A 61 0.98 -21.08 14.08
C ASN A 61 0.86 -22.07 12.91
N GLN A 62 0.44 -23.30 13.20
CA GLN A 62 0.19 -24.35 12.21
C GLN A 62 -0.82 -23.92 11.14
N TYR A 63 -1.78 -23.06 11.50
CA TYR A 63 -2.81 -22.53 10.59
C TYR A 63 -2.47 -21.12 10.06
N GLY A 64 -1.21 -20.69 10.20
CA GLY A 64 -0.74 -19.39 9.73
C GLY A 64 -0.90 -19.25 8.21
N THR A 65 -1.58 -18.19 7.78
CA THR A 65 -1.74 -17.81 6.37
C THR A 65 -0.92 -16.57 6.05
N TRP A 66 -0.50 -16.45 4.79
CA TRP A 66 0.13 -15.22 4.30
C TRP A 66 -0.90 -14.12 4.22
N ARG A 67 -0.60 -12.97 4.83
CA ARG A 67 -1.48 -11.79 4.85
C ARG A 67 -0.70 -10.58 4.36
N LEU A 68 -1.43 -9.65 3.74
CA LEU A 68 -0.88 -8.33 3.42
C LEU A 68 -0.53 -7.62 4.73
N HIS A 69 0.70 -7.13 4.85
CA HIS A 69 1.15 -6.42 6.03
C HIS A 69 1.40 -4.94 5.75
N GLU A 70 2.20 -4.61 4.74
CA GLU A 70 2.62 -3.24 4.48
C GLU A 70 2.89 -3.02 2.98
N LYS A 71 2.87 -1.75 2.56
CA LYS A 71 3.32 -1.30 1.25
C LYS A 71 4.47 -0.32 1.41
N ILE A 72 5.61 -0.63 0.82
CA ILE A 72 6.79 0.23 0.83
C ILE A 72 6.65 1.27 -0.28
N ILE A 73 6.73 2.55 0.09
CA ILE A 73 6.74 3.69 -0.84
C ILE A 73 8.17 4.26 -0.85
N PRO A 74 8.93 4.09 -1.94
CA PRO A 74 10.27 4.67 -2.00
C PRO A 74 10.22 6.18 -2.25
N ASP A 75 11.20 6.91 -1.72
CA ASP A 75 11.27 8.38 -1.85
C ASP A 75 11.41 8.87 -3.29
N TRP A 76 11.96 8.04 -4.17
CA TRP A 76 12.10 8.33 -5.61
C TRP A 76 10.84 8.05 -6.42
N MET A 77 9.79 7.48 -5.82
CA MET A 77 8.54 7.20 -6.52
C MET A 77 7.90 8.53 -6.93
N PRO A 78 7.41 8.66 -8.18
CA PRO A 78 6.68 9.85 -8.58
C PRO A 78 5.45 10.02 -7.67
N PRO A 79 5.05 11.28 -7.38
CA PRO A 79 3.88 11.54 -6.58
C PRO A 79 2.63 10.95 -7.26
N PRO A 80 1.62 10.52 -6.47
CA PRO A 80 0.36 10.08 -7.02
C PRO A 80 -0.32 11.23 -7.77
N GLU A 81 -1.19 10.87 -8.69
CA GLU A 81 -1.93 11.88 -9.45
C GLU A 81 -2.77 12.78 -8.53
N PRO A 82 -2.85 14.07 -8.85
CA PRO A 82 -3.67 14.98 -8.08
C PRO A 82 -5.16 14.64 -8.23
N SER A 83 -5.94 14.98 -7.20
CA SER A 83 -7.40 14.92 -7.29
C SER A 83 -7.94 16.02 -8.21
N LEU A 84 -9.12 15.80 -8.77
CA LEU A 84 -9.79 16.79 -9.64
C LEU A 84 -10.29 18.04 -8.87
N LYS A 85 -10.41 17.96 -7.53
CA LYS A 85 -10.96 19.02 -6.69
C LYS A 85 -9.84 19.94 -6.17
N THR A 86 -10.09 21.24 -6.16
CA THR A 86 -9.21 22.23 -5.51
C THR A 86 -9.49 22.26 -4.00
N PHE A 87 -8.44 22.42 -3.19
CA PHE A 87 -8.56 22.60 -1.75
C PHE A 87 -7.95 23.93 -1.31
N ARG A 88 -8.47 24.49 -0.21
CA ARG A 88 -7.89 25.67 0.45
C ARG A 88 -7.23 25.22 1.73
N LEU A 89 -5.94 25.55 1.91
CA LEU A 89 -5.26 25.35 3.17
C LEU A 89 -5.68 26.47 4.13
N ALA A 90 -6.19 26.12 5.31
CA ALA A 90 -6.44 27.10 6.36
C ALA A 90 -5.11 27.50 7.02
N GLU A 91 -4.86 28.80 7.16
CA GLU A 91 -3.69 29.27 7.88
C GLU A 91 -3.84 28.90 9.36
N THR A 92 -2.84 28.21 9.91
CA THR A 92 -2.79 27.94 11.34
C THR A 92 -2.34 29.23 12.01
N ASN A 93 -3.26 29.93 12.68
CA ASN A 93 -2.91 31.05 13.53
C ASN A 93 -2.10 30.51 14.72
N ASN A 94 -0.77 30.50 14.60
CA ASN A 94 0.13 30.32 15.74
C ASN A 94 0.06 31.61 16.58
N GLN A 95 -0.88 31.65 17.52
CA GLN A 95 -0.80 32.51 18.70
C GLN A 95 -0.05 31.78 19.81
#